data_AF-A0A7C2WUK5-F1
#
_entry.id   AF-A0A7C2WUK5-F1
#
_cell.length_a   1.000
_cell.length_b   1.000
_cell.length_c   1.000
_cell.angle_alpha   90.00
_cell.angle_beta   90.00
_cell.angle_gamma   90.00
#
_symmetry.space_group_name_H-M   'P 1'
#
loop_
_entity.id
_entity.type
_entity.pdbx_description
1 polymer ?
#
loop_
_entity_poly.entity_id
_entity_poly.type
_entity_poly.pdbx_seq_one_letter_code
_entity_poly.pdbx_strand_id
1 'polypeptide(L)' 'MSSILEGDGRVEVVVETPESGWTAFYVEIRWEGELAFPYGNCTEITVLPDTLPYDANGAKRE' A
#
# COMPACT_ATOMS: atom_id res chain seq x y z
N MET A 1 -7.14 5.67 -1.77
CA MET A 1 -7.89 5.57 -3.03
C MET A 1 -8.56 4.21 -3.04
N SER A 2 -9.82 4.11 -3.46
CA SER A 2 -10.52 2.83 -3.63
C SER A 2 -11.09 2.74 -5.04
N SER A 3 -11.19 1.54 -5.57
CA SER A 3 -11.73 1.26 -6.90
C SER A 3 -12.57 0.00 -6.83
N ILE A 4 -13.67 -0.03 -7.58
CA ILE A 4 -14.50 -1.23 -7.71
C ILE A 4 -13.71 -2.23 -8.56
N LEU A 5 -13.61 -3.47 -8.08
CA LEU A 5 -13.00 -4.55 -8.83
C LEU A 5 -14.01 -5.05 -9.88
N GLU A 6 -13.70 -4.85 -11.16
CA GLU A 6 -14.51 -5.31 -12.29
C GLU A 6 -13.81 -6.47 -13.04
N GLY A 7 -14.55 -7.23 -13.85
CA GLY A 7 -13.98 -8.32 -14.65
C GLY A 7 -13.49 -9.51 -13.82
N ASP A 8 -12.23 -9.91 -13.99
CA ASP A 8 -11.62 -11.08 -13.33
C ASP A 8 -11.34 -10.88 -11.83
N GLY A 9 -11.77 -9.76 -11.23
CA GLY A 9 -11.56 -9.48 -9.81
C GLY A 9 -10.12 -9.16 -9.45
N ARG A 10 -9.30 -8.67 -10.40
CA ARG A 10 -7.90 -8.30 -10.18
C ARG A 10 -7.71 -6.79 -10.25
N VAL A 11 -6.96 -6.25 -9.28
CA VAL A 11 -6.41 -4.90 -9.32
C VAL A 11 -4.90 -4.96 -9.12
N GLU A 12 -4.18 -4.06 -9.78
CA GLU A 12 -2.75 -3.87 -9.61
C GLU A 12 -2.49 -2.41 -9.27
N VAL A 13 -1.70 -2.19 -8.21
CA VAL A 13 -1.32 -0.85 -7.75
C VAL A 13 0.20 -0.80 -7.67
N VAL A 14 0.79 0.18 -8.34
CA VAL A 14 2.23 0.44 -8.28
C VAL A 14 2.44 1.64 -7.35
N VAL A 15 3.28 1.46 -6.34
CA VAL A 15 3.70 2.52 -5.42
C VAL A 15 5.18 2.79 -5.66
N GLU A 16 5.50 3.98 -6.16
CA GLU A 16 6.88 4.39 -6.38
C GLU A 16 7.58 4.70 -5.06
N THR A 17 8.88 4.42 -4.99
CA THR A 17 9.69 4.82 -3.83
C THR A 17 9.87 6.34 -3.86
N PRO A 18 9.55 7.06 -2.77
CA PRO A 18 9.66 8.52 -2.76
C PRO A 18 11.13 8.96 -2.82
N GLU A 19 11.39 10.09 -3.51
CA GLU A 19 12.75 10.68 -3.61
C GLU A 19 13.34 11.04 -2.24
N SER A 20 12.47 11.38 -1.28
CA SER A 20 12.83 11.67 0.12
C SER A 20 11.71 11.23 1.07
N GLY A 21 12.08 10.81 2.28
CA GLY A 21 11.12 10.36 3.31
C GLY A 21 10.71 8.89 3.15
N TRP A 22 9.47 8.59 3.52
CA TRP A 22 8.90 7.24 3.50
C TRP A 22 7.43 7.26 3.06
N THR A 23 7.01 6.19 2.40
CA THR A 23 5.62 5.91 2.06
C THR A 23 5.22 4.60 2.69
N ALA A 24 4.21 4.62 3.57
CA ALA A 24 3.63 3.42 4.15
C ALA A 24 2.24 3.16 3.54
N PHE A 25 1.96 1.93 3.14
CA PHE A 25 0.68 1.56 2.55
C PHE A 25 0.28 0.13 2.92
N TYR A 26 -1.02 -0.16 2.80
CA TYR A 26 -1.59 -1.51 2.82
C TYR A 26 -2.69 -1.57 1.77
N VAL A 27 -3.04 -2.79 1.34
CA VAL A 27 -4.16 -3.03 0.43
C VAL A 27 -5.27 -3.70 1.21
N GLU A 28 -6.50 -3.26 0.99
CA GLU A 28 -7.71 -3.86 1.58
C GLU A 28 -8.73 -4.14 0.47
N ILE A 29 -9.28 -5.36 0.49
CA ILE A 29 -10.45 -5.74 -0.30
C ILE A 29 -11.65 -5.76 0.64
N ARG A 30 -12.75 -5.12 0.24
CA ARG A 30 -13.99 -5.04 1.01
C ARG A 30 -15.14 -5.69 0.26
N TRP A 31 -15.99 -6.41 1.00
CA TRP A 31 -17.23 -7.00 0.51
C TRP A 31 -18.39 -6.46 1.35
N GLU A 32 -19.54 -6.21 0.70
CA GLU A 32 -20.76 -5.71 1.37
C GLU A 32 -21.41 -6.76 2.30
N GLY A 33 -21.15 -8.05 2.05
CA GLY A 33 -21.70 -9.18 2.81
C GLY A 33 -23.18 -9.50 2.51
N GLU A 34 -23.61 -10.75 2.73
CA GLU A 34 -24.98 -11.20 2.42
C GLU A 34 -26.04 -10.72 3.44
N LEU A 35 -25.62 -10.24 4.61
CA LEU A 35 -26.49 -9.82 5.74
C LEU A 35 -26.14 -8.41 6.27
N ALA A 36 -25.63 -7.54 5.40
CA ALA A 36 -25.24 -6.16 5.72
C ALA A 36 -24.11 -6.00 6.76
N PHE A 37 -23.32 -7.05 6.97
CA PHE A 37 -22.06 -6.97 7.72
C PHE A 37 -20.91 -6.91 6.72
N PRO A 38 -20.37 -5.72 6.43
CA PRO A 38 -19.22 -5.60 5.56
C PRO A 38 -18.03 -6.29 6.23
N TYR A 39 -17.26 -7.02 5.43
CA TYR A 39 -16.01 -7.64 5.87
C TYR A 39 -14.92 -7.35 4.85
N GLY A 40 -13.67 -7.48 5.30
CA GLY A 40 -12.52 -7.19 4.46
C GLY A 40 -11.32 -8.05 4.82
N ASN A 41 -10.42 -8.14 3.87
CA ASN A 41 -9.10 -8.75 4.04
C ASN A 41 -8.06 -7.71 3.66
N CYS A 42 -7.00 -7.59 4.45
CA CYS A 42 -5.92 -6.66 4.20
C CYS A 42 -4.55 -7.32 4.25
N THR A 43 -3.60 -6.70 3.55
CA THR A 43 -2.17 -7.03 3.66
C THR A 43 -1.58 -6.44 4.94
N GLU A 44 -0.38 -6.90 5.29
CA GLU A 44 0.47 -6.16 6.22
C GLU A 44 0.84 -4.78 5.65
N ILE A 45 1.23 -3.87 6.54
CA ILE A 45 1.75 -2.56 6.15
C ILE A 45 3.13 -2.75 5.50
N THR A 46 3.27 -2.23 4.29
CA THR A 46 4.54 -2.13 3.56
C THR A 46 5.06 -0.70 3.63
N VAL A 47 6.36 -0.52 3.83
CA VAL A 47 7.01 0.80 3.91
C VAL A 47 8.09 0.89 2.84
N LEU A 48 8.06 1.95 2.03
CA LEU A 48 9.06 2.23 1.01
C LEU A 48 9.81 3.53 1.33
N PRO A 49 11.14 3.55 1.18
CA PRO A 49 12.02 2.40 0.95
C PRO A 49 12.17 1.51 2.19
N ASP A 50 12.48 0.21 2.01
CA ASP A 50 12.71 -0.74 3.11
C ASP A 50 13.84 -0.29 4.05
N THR A 51 14.82 0.41 3.48
CA THR A 51 15.94 1.02 4.23
C THR A 51 16.05 2.46 3.79
N LEU A 52 16.14 3.40 4.74
CA LEU A 52 16.32 4.82 4.43
C LEU A 52 17.65 5.00 3.66
N PRO A 53 17.62 5.48 2.40
CA PRO A 53 18.82 5.61 1.59
C PRO A 53 19.65 6.83 1.98
N TYR A 54 19.24 7.60 3.00
CA TYR A 54 19.93 8.79 3.47
C TYR A 54 20.24 8.69 4.97
N ASP A 55 21.33 9.30 5.42
CA ASP A 55 21.66 9.44 6.83
C ASP A 55 20.94 10.65 7.47
N ALA A 56 21.15 10.85 8.79
CA ALA A 56 20.54 11.95 9.54
C ALA A 56 20.93 13.36 9.04
N ASN A 57 21.96 13.46 8.21
CA ASN A 57 22.44 14.70 7.60
C ASN A 57 22.00 14.83 6.13
N GLY A 58 21.21 13.89 5.60
CA GLY A 58 20.72 13.88 4.22
C GLY A 58 21.72 13.35 3.19
N ALA A 59 22.85 12.76 3.60
CA ALA A 59 23.81 12.16 2.69
C ALA A 59 23.33 10.75 2.27
N LYS A 60 23.47 10.40 0.98
CA LYS A 60 23.15 9.04 0.50
C LYS A 60 24.01 8.01 1.23
N ARG A 61 23.39 6.95 1.73
CA ARG A 61 24.08 5.75 2.23
C ARG A 61 24.45 4.91 1.01
N GLU A 62 25.74 4.57 0.91
CA GLU A 62 26.35 3.77 -0.17
C GLU A 62 25.99 2.28 -0.06
#